data_AF-A0A925TI29-F1
#
_entry.id   AF-A0A925TI29-F1
#
_cell.length_a   1.000
_cell.length_b   1.000
_cell.length_c   1.000
_cell.angle_alpha   90.00
_cell.angle_beta   90.00
_cell.angle_gamma   90.00
#
_symmetry.space_group_name_H-M   'P 1'
#
loop_
_entity.id
_entity.type
_entity.pdbx_description
1 polymer ?
#
loop_
_entity_poly.entity_id
_entity_poly.type
_entity_poly.pdbx_seq_one_letter_code
_entity_poly.pdbx_strand_id
1 'polypeptide(L)'
;MKLNSLGYYVQEDGRLFFPVGANYWPSSCGVEMWIAWPEVEIAADLDLVVALGLNSIRFFTRWQDFEPVAGDYSETAFARLDRFLELCAARGLRAQPSFFVGWMSGGLFWPDWKGGRNLFADDEIVERSVAYARTLARRLRAHTTTLLGIDLGNELDALAESRSAAPASVRRWCERVTSVIREELTGVLIHSGCDKGQVTADAGWRLGAGAQPGIDVITMHGYPVPGWHPVPSGGLRDPLMQSLLPYYVACARAFGPVLLQEFGTIVPGESPHCDAYLRAVLPACLRAGANGFLWWCLRDIRADETHPYAKNDFESLLGLVDSNGEVKPGLRYYVEFARELCALTEPPAAHHPEIALYWPSHYYERDVPENPGNVARESAARMSLANHLLGHAAGVAIVRGGNAVPEGVTTLVIAGSCLTPNETNALRLWVERGGRLLWHGPNAYNWGAAMSALAGADVVDYHAPSTITVDFAGRAHRLEATMRGVRLEVAPRGACVIARDEDGRPAILRHVLGRGVMVAVLADIEGGLLKRWGGTGGGLAVQAEGREWFSRMLALLRSEPGTA
;
A
#
# COMPACT_ATOMS: atom_id res chain seq x y z
N MET A 1 15.46 -17.82 -6.13
CA MET A 1 15.66 -16.48 -5.53
C MET A 1 15.44 -16.58 -4.03
N LYS A 2 16.09 -15.75 -3.22
CA LYS A 2 15.88 -15.64 -1.76
C LYS A 2 15.77 -14.17 -1.34
N LEU A 3 15.40 -13.91 -0.09
CA LEU A 3 15.48 -12.58 0.51
C LEU A 3 16.65 -12.53 1.50
N ASN A 4 17.40 -11.44 1.52
CA ASN A 4 18.36 -11.16 2.58
C ASN A 4 17.64 -10.68 3.87
N SER A 5 18.39 -10.44 4.95
CA SER A 5 17.84 -9.96 6.22
C SER A 5 17.17 -8.58 6.14
N LEU A 6 17.47 -7.80 5.11
CA LEU A 6 16.83 -6.53 4.80
C LEU A 6 15.62 -6.68 3.87
N GLY A 7 15.22 -7.90 3.51
CA GLY A 7 14.07 -8.14 2.64
C GLY A 7 14.26 -7.73 1.18
N TYR A 8 15.49 -7.68 0.69
CA TYR A 8 15.81 -7.52 -0.73
C TYR A 8 16.13 -8.86 -1.37
N TYR A 9 15.82 -9.01 -2.66
CA TYR A 9 16.09 -10.27 -3.37
C TYR A 9 17.59 -10.47 -3.55
N VAL A 10 18.02 -11.70 -3.37
CA VAL A 10 19.37 -12.16 -3.67
C VAL A 10 19.32 -13.44 -4.48
N GLN A 11 20.32 -13.59 -5.33
CA GLN A 11 20.61 -14.84 -6.02
C GLN A 11 21.16 -15.88 -5.02
N GLU A 12 21.31 -17.13 -5.47
CA GLU A 12 21.79 -18.20 -4.59
C GLU A 12 23.22 -17.99 -4.09
N ASP A 13 24.04 -17.28 -4.87
CA ASP A 13 25.40 -16.86 -4.51
C ASP A 13 25.45 -15.65 -3.57
N GLY A 14 24.28 -15.10 -3.19
CA GLY A 14 24.16 -13.95 -2.30
C GLY A 14 24.21 -12.58 -2.99
N ARG A 15 24.46 -12.53 -4.30
CA ARG A 15 24.45 -11.27 -5.06
C ARG A 15 23.06 -10.66 -5.08
N LEU A 16 22.98 -9.35 -4.87
CA LEU A 16 21.74 -8.58 -4.96
C LEU A 16 21.05 -8.77 -6.32
N PHE A 17 19.74 -8.88 -6.29
CA PHE A 17 18.88 -8.87 -7.47
C PHE A 17 17.76 -7.87 -7.25
N PHE A 18 17.59 -6.91 -8.15
CA PHE A 18 16.44 -6.01 -8.15
C PHE A 18 15.50 -6.41 -9.28
N PRO A 19 14.30 -6.97 -8.98
CA PRO A 19 13.32 -7.26 -10.02
C PRO A 19 12.85 -5.96 -10.65
N VAL A 20 13.13 -5.78 -11.94
CA VAL A 20 12.63 -4.67 -12.75
C VAL A 20 12.08 -5.24 -14.04
N GLY A 21 10.85 -4.91 -14.40
CA GLY A 21 10.10 -5.68 -15.39
C GLY A 21 8.74 -5.12 -15.75
N ALA A 22 7.94 -5.95 -16.41
CA ALA A 22 6.58 -5.59 -16.77
C ALA A 22 5.61 -6.76 -16.57
N ASN A 23 4.34 -6.41 -16.44
CA ASN A 23 3.20 -7.31 -16.57
C ASN A 23 2.97 -7.60 -18.05
N TYR A 24 2.64 -8.85 -18.38
CA TYR A 24 2.67 -9.32 -19.77
C TYR A 24 1.37 -9.94 -20.25
N TRP A 25 0.92 -9.39 -21.38
CA TRP A 25 0.01 -10.00 -22.33
C TRP A 25 0.55 -9.70 -23.74
N PRO A 26 0.47 -10.64 -24.70
CA PRO A 26 0.76 -10.37 -26.10
C PRO A 26 -0.24 -9.35 -26.66
N SER A 27 0.23 -8.46 -27.53
CA SER A 27 -0.59 -7.41 -28.13
C SER A 27 -1.72 -7.97 -28.99
N SER A 28 -1.46 -9.03 -29.75
CA SER A 28 -2.43 -9.55 -30.72
C SER A 28 -3.69 -10.17 -30.10
N CYS A 29 -3.61 -10.71 -28.88
CA CYS A 29 -4.73 -11.43 -28.26
C CYS A 29 -4.97 -11.09 -26.78
N GLY A 30 -4.12 -10.26 -26.17
CA GLY A 30 -4.30 -9.80 -24.79
C GLY A 30 -4.46 -10.96 -23.81
N VAL A 31 -5.51 -10.89 -22.99
CA VAL A 31 -5.86 -11.89 -21.98
C VAL A 31 -6.10 -13.31 -22.53
N GLU A 32 -6.37 -13.47 -23.83
CA GLU A 32 -6.61 -14.79 -24.47
C GLU A 32 -5.32 -15.55 -24.82
N MET A 33 -4.16 -15.10 -24.32
CA MET A 33 -2.82 -15.65 -24.59
C MET A 33 -2.76 -17.19 -24.53
N TRP A 34 -3.36 -17.82 -23.50
CA TRP A 34 -3.26 -19.26 -23.32
C TRP A 34 -4.09 -20.08 -24.29
N ILE A 35 -5.08 -19.46 -24.94
CA ILE A 35 -5.93 -20.10 -25.95
C ILE A 35 -5.35 -19.84 -27.35
N ALA A 36 -5.01 -18.58 -27.65
CA ALA A 36 -4.48 -18.17 -28.95
C ALA A 36 -3.01 -18.57 -29.17
N TRP A 37 -2.16 -18.38 -28.16
CA TRP A 37 -0.74 -18.73 -28.13
C TRP A 37 0.11 -18.23 -29.32
N PRO A 38 0.33 -16.91 -29.45
CA PRO A 38 1.17 -16.34 -30.48
C PRO A 38 2.67 -16.49 -30.14
N GLU A 39 3.22 -17.71 -30.18
CA GLU A 39 4.59 -18.01 -29.68
C GLU A 39 5.68 -17.12 -30.28
N VAL A 40 5.60 -16.80 -31.58
CA VAL A 40 6.59 -15.94 -32.25
C VAL A 40 6.58 -14.52 -31.69
N GLU A 41 5.39 -13.99 -31.41
CA GLU A 41 5.23 -12.68 -30.77
C GLU A 41 5.73 -12.72 -29.32
N ILE A 42 5.37 -13.76 -28.57
CA ILE A 42 5.84 -13.97 -27.20
C ILE A 42 7.37 -13.98 -27.14
N ALA A 43 8.03 -14.72 -28.02
CA ALA A 43 9.49 -14.75 -28.09
C ALA A 43 10.07 -13.35 -28.37
N ALA A 44 9.51 -12.62 -29.34
CA ALA A 44 9.95 -11.28 -29.70
C ALA A 44 9.73 -10.25 -28.58
N ASP A 45 8.62 -10.33 -27.86
CA ASP A 45 8.35 -9.47 -26.71
C ASP A 45 9.29 -9.77 -25.55
N LEU A 46 9.62 -11.03 -25.29
CA LEU A 46 10.63 -11.39 -24.28
C LEU A 46 12.03 -10.92 -24.68
N ASP A 47 12.37 -10.93 -25.97
CA ASP A 47 13.61 -10.31 -26.48
C ASP A 47 13.61 -8.79 -26.25
N LEU A 48 12.47 -8.13 -26.45
CA LEU A 48 12.30 -6.71 -26.16
C LEU A 48 12.50 -6.40 -24.67
N VAL A 49 11.95 -7.21 -23.76
CA VAL A 49 12.16 -7.04 -22.31
C VAL A 49 13.65 -7.01 -21.97
N VAL A 50 14.43 -7.95 -22.52
CA VAL A 50 15.90 -7.98 -22.35
C VAL A 50 16.57 -6.76 -22.98
N ALA A 51 16.17 -6.36 -24.20
CA ALA A 51 16.73 -5.19 -24.89
C ALA A 51 16.48 -3.87 -24.14
N LEU A 52 15.37 -3.77 -23.41
CA LEU A 52 15.09 -2.65 -22.52
C LEU A 52 15.97 -2.64 -21.27
N GLY A 53 16.69 -3.74 -20.96
CA GLY A 53 17.49 -3.88 -19.74
C GLY A 53 16.66 -4.29 -18.53
N LEU A 54 15.46 -4.83 -18.76
CA LEU A 54 14.60 -5.41 -17.74
C LEU A 54 14.99 -6.88 -17.51
N ASN A 55 14.70 -7.41 -16.33
CA ASN A 55 15.15 -8.74 -15.92
C ASN A 55 14.03 -9.65 -15.40
N SER A 56 12.80 -9.14 -15.30
CA SER A 56 11.66 -9.85 -14.71
C SER A 56 10.39 -9.66 -15.55
N ILE A 57 9.51 -10.66 -15.52
CA ILE A 57 8.20 -10.61 -16.19
C ILE A 57 7.13 -11.23 -15.30
N ARG A 58 6.03 -10.51 -15.08
CA ARG A 58 4.83 -11.05 -14.41
C ARG A 58 3.80 -11.42 -15.47
N PHE A 59 3.22 -12.60 -15.33
CA PHE A 59 2.22 -13.11 -16.25
C PHE A 59 1.12 -13.86 -15.47
N PHE A 60 0.01 -14.17 -16.13
CA PHE A 60 -1.23 -14.50 -15.45
C PHE A 60 -1.78 -15.83 -15.93
N THR A 61 -2.04 -16.76 -15.02
CA THR A 61 -2.69 -18.04 -15.36
C THR A 61 -4.20 -17.89 -15.17
N ARG A 62 -4.94 -17.50 -16.22
CA ARG A 62 -6.39 -17.40 -16.11
C ARG A 62 -6.96 -18.77 -15.79
N TRP A 63 -7.67 -18.88 -14.67
CA TRP A 63 -8.08 -20.18 -14.15
C TRP A 63 -8.91 -20.97 -15.17
N GLN A 64 -9.82 -20.30 -15.89
CA GLN A 64 -10.66 -20.92 -16.91
C GLN A 64 -9.88 -21.59 -18.06
N ASP A 65 -8.68 -21.11 -18.39
CA ASP A 65 -7.88 -21.66 -19.49
C ASP A 65 -7.17 -22.95 -19.07
N PHE A 66 -6.81 -23.06 -17.79
CA PHE A 66 -6.11 -24.20 -17.22
C PHE A 66 -7.06 -25.23 -16.63
N GLU A 67 -8.24 -24.83 -16.18
CA GLU A 67 -9.31 -25.69 -15.66
C GLU A 67 -10.66 -25.32 -16.32
N PRO A 68 -10.85 -25.64 -17.62
CA PRO A 68 -12.06 -25.27 -18.36
C PRO A 68 -13.33 -25.94 -17.84
N VAL A 69 -13.20 -27.13 -17.25
CA VAL A 69 -14.26 -27.84 -16.54
C VAL A 69 -13.75 -28.12 -15.13
N ALA A 70 -14.58 -27.92 -14.11
CA ALA A 70 -14.19 -28.15 -12.72
C ALA A 70 -13.61 -29.56 -12.54
N GLY A 71 -12.35 -29.67 -12.12
CA GLY A 71 -11.65 -30.95 -11.97
C GLY A 71 -10.85 -31.42 -13.18
N ASP A 72 -11.09 -30.86 -14.36
CA ASP A 72 -10.44 -31.25 -15.61
C ASP A 72 -9.47 -30.17 -16.08
N TYR A 73 -8.20 -30.57 -16.23
CA TYR A 73 -7.08 -29.67 -16.43
C TYR A 73 -6.57 -29.73 -17.87
N SER A 74 -6.40 -28.55 -18.49
CA SER A 74 -5.97 -28.43 -19.89
C SER A 74 -4.47 -28.69 -20.04
N GLU A 75 -4.08 -29.89 -20.46
CA GLU A 75 -2.66 -30.22 -20.73
C GLU A 75 -2.06 -29.30 -21.81
N THR A 76 -2.87 -28.82 -22.76
CA THR A 76 -2.43 -27.83 -23.75
C THR A 76 -2.00 -26.52 -23.09
N ALA A 77 -2.77 -25.99 -22.14
CA ALA A 77 -2.40 -24.79 -21.40
C ALA A 77 -1.15 -25.01 -20.55
N PHE A 78 -1.00 -26.19 -19.93
CA PHE A 78 0.21 -26.55 -19.17
C PHE A 78 1.46 -26.70 -20.05
N ALA A 79 1.35 -27.29 -21.24
CA ALA A 79 2.45 -27.37 -22.19
C ALA A 79 2.88 -25.96 -22.67
N ARG A 80 1.92 -25.06 -22.89
CA ARG A 80 2.17 -23.65 -23.20
C ARG A 80 2.85 -22.92 -22.03
N LEU A 81 2.45 -23.21 -20.79
CA LEU A 81 3.10 -22.66 -19.59
C LEU A 81 4.57 -23.09 -19.51
N ASP A 82 4.88 -24.37 -19.72
CA ASP A 82 6.28 -24.82 -19.76
C ASP A 82 7.04 -24.09 -20.85
N ARG A 83 6.45 -24.00 -22.04
CA ARG A 83 7.07 -23.34 -23.17
C ARG A 83 7.36 -21.86 -22.89
N PHE A 84 6.43 -21.15 -22.23
CA PHE A 84 6.65 -19.77 -21.80
C PHE A 84 7.85 -19.65 -20.85
N LEU A 85 7.95 -20.55 -19.88
CA LEU A 85 9.01 -20.55 -18.87
C LEU A 85 10.37 -20.93 -19.48
N GLU A 86 10.41 -21.84 -20.45
CA GLU A 86 11.60 -22.14 -21.25
C GLU A 86 12.06 -20.90 -22.03
N LEU A 87 11.14 -20.18 -22.67
CA LEU A 87 11.45 -18.94 -23.39
C LEU A 87 12.01 -17.85 -22.46
N CYS A 88 11.49 -17.75 -21.24
CA CYS A 88 12.03 -16.87 -20.20
C CYS A 88 13.43 -17.30 -19.75
N ALA A 89 13.60 -18.59 -19.47
CA ALA A 89 14.86 -19.17 -19.01
C ALA A 89 15.98 -18.99 -20.04
N ALA A 90 15.69 -19.22 -21.32
CA ALA A 90 16.64 -19.03 -22.43
C ALA A 90 17.17 -17.57 -22.52
N ARG A 91 16.42 -16.61 -21.97
CA ARG A 91 16.74 -15.18 -21.93
C ARG A 91 17.25 -14.69 -20.57
N GLY A 92 17.35 -15.59 -19.58
CA GLY A 92 17.74 -15.25 -18.22
C GLY A 92 16.72 -14.40 -17.45
N LEU A 93 15.48 -14.31 -17.93
CA LEU A 93 14.41 -13.56 -17.27
C LEU A 93 13.90 -14.31 -16.04
N ARG A 94 13.49 -13.56 -15.01
CA ARG A 94 12.79 -14.10 -13.85
C ARG A 94 11.28 -13.97 -14.03
N ALA A 95 10.59 -15.10 -14.02
CA ALA A 95 9.16 -15.16 -14.28
C ALA A 95 8.36 -15.19 -12.96
N GLN A 96 7.27 -14.43 -12.90
CA GLN A 96 6.35 -14.39 -11.77
C GLN A 96 4.95 -14.79 -12.24
N PRO A 97 4.57 -16.07 -12.12
CA PRO A 97 3.20 -16.51 -12.40
C PRO A 97 2.22 -16.01 -11.33
N SER A 98 1.14 -15.39 -11.75
CA SER A 98 -0.03 -15.03 -10.94
C SER A 98 -1.12 -16.10 -11.06
N PHE A 99 -1.35 -16.86 -9.99
CA PHE A 99 -2.21 -18.05 -10.01
C PHE A 99 -3.69 -17.72 -10.22
N PHE A 100 -4.25 -16.81 -9.42
CA PHE A 100 -5.68 -16.50 -9.46
C PHE A 100 -5.94 -15.14 -10.11
N VAL A 101 -6.49 -15.17 -11.32
CA VAL A 101 -6.81 -13.97 -12.10
C VAL A 101 -8.32 -13.74 -12.03
N GLY A 102 -8.77 -13.00 -11.03
CA GLY A 102 -10.18 -12.68 -10.86
C GLY A 102 -10.54 -11.37 -11.55
N TRP A 103 -9.91 -10.29 -11.12
CA TRP A 103 -10.12 -8.95 -11.64
C TRP A 103 -8.92 -8.52 -12.49
N MET A 104 -9.17 -7.90 -13.65
CA MET A 104 -8.11 -7.36 -14.51
C MET A 104 -8.68 -6.37 -15.52
N SER A 105 -8.07 -5.19 -15.68
CA SER A 105 -8.44 -4.19 -16.72
C SER A 105 -9.95 -3.91 -16.81
N GLY A 106 -10.64 -3.88 -15.66
CA GLY A 106 -12.09 -3.65 -15.55
C GLY A 106 -12.98 -4.83 -15.99
N GLY A 107 -12.41 -6.02 -16.16
CA GLY A 107 -13.08 -7.30 -16.42
C GLY A 107 -12.99 -8.29 -15.26
N LEU A 108 -13.86 -9.30 -15.28
CA LEU A 108 -13.86 -10.44 -14.36
C LEU A 108 -13.58 -11.73 -15.13
N PHE A 109 -12.58 -12.51 -14.70
CA PHE A 109 -12.04 -13.68 -15.43
C PHE A 109 -12.15 -14.98 -14.62
N TRP A 110 -13.35 -15.25 -14.11
CA TRP A 110 -13.62 -16.50 -13.43
C TRP A 110 -14.14 -17.59 -14.37
N PRO A 111 -13.81 -18.86 -14.11
CA PRO A 111 -14.44 -19.97 -14.82
C PRO A 111 -15.97 -19.94 -14.65
N ASP A 112 -16.72 -20.18 -15.73
CA ASP A 112 -18.19 -20.20 -15.70
C ASP A 112 -18.75 -21.16 -14.64
N TRP A 113 -18.11 -22.32 -14.48
CA TRP A 113 -18.51 -23.35 -13.51
C TRP A 113 -18.33 -22.89 -12.04
N LYS A 114 -17.58 -21.82 -11.76
CA LYS A 114 -17.54 -21.21 -10.42
C LYS A 114 -18.91 -20.67 -10.03
N GLY A 115 -19.74 -20.27 -10.99
CA GLY A 115 -21.15 -19.95 -10.78
C GLY A 115 -21.39 -18.81 -9.78
N GLY A 116 -20.50 -17.82 -9.73
CA GLY A 116 -20.60 -16.67 -8.82
C GLY A 116 -20.33 -16.97 -7.34
N ARG A 117 -19.99 -18.22 -6.97
CA ARG A 117 -19.61 -18.60 -5.60
C ARG A 117 -18.36 -17.86 -5.16
N ASN A 118 -18.26 -17.55 -3.87
CA ASN A 118 -17.17 -16.74 -3.31
C ASN A 118 -15.87 -17.54 -3.17
N LEU A 119 -14.77 -17.04 -3.74
CA LEU A 119 -13.44 -17.64 -3.75
C LEU A 119 -12.91 -17.98 -2.35
N PHE A 120 -13.20 -17.11 -1.38
CA PHE A 120 -12.62 -17.16 -0.05
C PHE A 120 -13.52 -17.86 0.97
N ALA A 121 -14.83 -17.92 0.70
CA ALA A 121 -15.82 -18.33 1.70
C ALA A 121 -16.64 -19.57 1.30
N ASP A 122 -16.74 -19.91 0.02
CA ASP A 122 -17.42 -21.13 -0.42
C ASP A 122 -16.46 -22.32 -0.32
N ASP A 123 -16.80 -23.31 0.51
CA ASP A 123 -15.88 -24.42 0.81
C ASP A 123 -15.49 -25.22 -0.44
N GLU A 124 -16.40 -25.44 -1.39
CA GLU A 124 -16.10 -26.17 -2.63
C GLU A 124 -15.11 -25.38 -3.49
N ILE A 125 -15.34 -24.07 -3.67
CA ILE A 125 -14.41 -23.22 -4.41
C ILE A 125 -13.06 -23.09 -3.69
N VAL A 126 -13.03 -23.07 -2.37
CA VAL A 126 -11.77 -23.08 -1.60
C VAL A 126 -11.01 -24.40 -1.87
N GLU A 127 -11.67 -25.56 -1.81
CA GLU A 127 -11.02 -26.85 -2.17
C GLU A 127 -10.51 -26.84 -3.61
N ARG A 128 -11.30 -26.35 -4.57
CA ARG A 128 -10.89 -26.23 -5.98
C ARG A 128 -9.70 -25.29 -6.14
N SER A 129 -9.67 -24.17 -5.42
CA SER A 129 -8.54 -23.23 -5.42
C SER A 129 -7.26 -23.93 -4.96
N VAL A 130 -7.34 -24.69 -3.86
CA VAL A 130 -6.21 -25.46 -3.35
C VAL A 130 -5.75 -26.52 -4.35
N ALA A 131 -6.67 -27.23 -4.99
CA ALA A 131 -6.34 -28.22 -6.03
C ALA A 131 -5.68 -27.57 -7.26
N TYR A 132 -6.18 -26.42 -7.70
CA TYR A 132 -5.61 -25.66 -8.82
C TYR A 132 -4.20 -25.16 -8.51
N ALA A 133 -4.01 -24.51 -7.35
CA ALA A 133 -2.70 -24.04 -6.90
C ALA A 133 -1.70 -25.19 -6.78
N ARG A 134 -2.13 -26.34 -6.25
CA ARG A 134 -1.29 -27.54 -6.16
C ARG A 134 -0.89 -28.07 -7.54
N THR A 135 -1.82 -28.10 -8.49
CA THR A 135 -1.54 -28.57 -9.87
C THR A 135 -0.55 -27.67 -10.58
N LEU A 136 -0.74 -26.35 -10.53
CA LEU A 136 0.23 -25.38 -11.05
C LEU A 136 1.59 -25.52 -10.35
N ALA A 137 1.62 -25.53 -9.03
CA ALA A 137 2.87 -25.60 -8.26
C ALA A 137 3.65 -26.89 -8.56
N ARG A 138 2.97 -28.03 -8.75
CA ARG A 138 3.61 -29.28 -9.19
C ARG A 138 4.26 -29.15 -10.57
N ARG A 139 3.57 -28.55 -11.54
CA ARG A 139 4.12 -28.35 -12.89
C ARG A 139 5.36 -27.45 -12.84
N LEU A 140 5.31 -26.40 -12.02
CA LEU A 140 6.38 -25.41 -11.88
C LEU A 140 7.67 -25.94 -11.21
N ARG A 141 7.67 -27.16 -10.64
CA ARG A 141 8.88 -27.77 -10.05
C ARG A 141 10.07 -27.82 -11.00
N ALA A 142 9.80 -28.10 -12.27
CA ALA A 142 10.82 -28.17 -13.31
C ALA A 142 11.46 -26.79 -13.63
N HIS A 143 10.83 -25.70 -13.20
CA HIS A 143 11.18 -24.32 -13.59
C HIS A 143 11.60 -23.44 -12.42
N THR A 144 11.81 -24.00 -11.22
CA THR A 144 12.08 -23.25 -9.97
C THR A 144 13.21 -22.23 -10.08
N THR A 145 14.25 -22.52 -10.86
CA THR A 145 15.40 -21.61 -11.09
C THR A 145 15.06 -20.36 -11.89
N THR A 146 13.99 -20.42 -12.68
CA THR A 146 13.49 -19.31 -13.52
C THR A 146 12.52 -18.42 -12.76
N LEU A 147 11.97 -18.88 -11.63
CA LEU A 147 10.94 -18.14 -10.90
C LEU A 147 11.52 -16.99 -10.05
N LEU A 148 10.88 -15.83 -10.15
CA LEU A 148 11.01 -14.75 -9.16
C LEU A 148 10.33 -15.14 -7.85
N GLY A 149 9.17 -15.78 -7.96
CA GLY A 149 8.30 -16.27 -6.89
C GLY A 149 6.92 -16.57 -7.46
N ILE A 150 6.02 -17.10 -6.62
CA ILE A 150 4.63 -17.36 -6.98
C ILE A 150 3.76 -16.22 -6.48
N ASP A 151 3.05 -15.57 -7.38
CA ASP A 151 2.05 -14.58 -7.04
C ASP A 151 0.70 -15.27 -6.84
N LEU A 152 0.06 -15.04 -5.68
CA LEU A 152 -1.22 -15.66 -5.40
C LEU A 152 -2.26 -15.25 -6.45
N GLY A 153 -2.29 -14.00 -6.89
CA GLY A 153 -3.26 -13.58 -7.89
C GLY A 153 -3.15 -12.13 -8.29
N ASN A 154 -4.11 -11.68 -9.09
CA ASN A 154 -4.21 -10.27 -9.47
C ASN A 154 -5.27 -9.55 -8.66
N GLU A 155 -4.87 -8.50 -7.95
CA GLU A 155 -5.73 -7.59 -7.17
C GLU A 155 -6.82 -8.35 -6.39
N LEU A 156 -6.41 -9.39 -5.63
CA LEU A 156 -7.35 -10.27 -4.92
C LEU A 156 -8.21 -9.52 -3.90
N ASP A 157 -7.77 -8.35 -3.47
CA ASP A 157 -8.44 -7.41 -2.56
C ASP A 157 -9.30 -6.35 -3.27
N ALA A 158 -9.21 -6.23 -4.59
CA ALA A 158 -10.15 -5.42 -5.37
C ALA A 158 -11.51 -6.13 -5.56
N LEU A 159 -11.52 -7.47 -5.49
CA LEU A 159 -12.71 -8.29 -5.73
C LEU A 159 -13.83 -8.03 -4.71
N ALA A 160 -15.08 -7.96 -5.19
CA ALA A 160 -16.26 -7.93 -4.32
C ALA A 160 -16.34 -9.14 -3.37
N GLU A 161 -15.79 -10.28 -3.80
CA GLU A 161 -15.70 -11.51 -3.00
C GLU A 161 -14.84 -11.33 -1.74
N SER A 162 -13.74 -10.59 -1.82
CA SER A 162 -12.87 -10.31 -0.66
C SER A 162 -13.54 -9.35 0.33
N ARG A 163 -14.28 -8.35 -0.19
CA ARG A 163 -15.04 -7.35 0.59
C ARG A 163 -16.29 -7.92 1.26
N SER A 164 -16.84 -9.00 0.71
CA SER A 164 -18.04 -9.66 1.28
C SER A 164 -17.69 -10.84 2.18
N ALA A 165 -16.55 -11.49 1.98
CA ALA A 165 -16.08 -12.53 2.86
C ALA A 165 -15.65 -11.98 4.23
N ALA A 166 -15.87 -12.77 5.28
CA ALA A 166 -15.27 -12.53 6.57
C ALA A 166 -13.73 -12.52 6.42
N PRO A 167 -12.99 -11.58 7.04
CA PRO A 167 -11.53 -11.55 6.96
C PRO A 167 -10.85 -12.86 7.40
N ALA A 168 -11.46 -13.59 8.34
CA ALA A 168 -10.98 -14.91 8.76
C ALA A 168 -11.05 -15.95 7.62
N SER A 169 -12.04 -15.87 6.74
CA SER A 169 -12.16 -16.75 5.57
C SER A 169 -11.08 -16.45 4.52
N VAL A 170 -10.79 -15.16 4.28
CA VAL A 170 -9.67 -14.74 3.41
C VAL A 170 -8.33 -15.25 3.96
N ARG A 171 -8.11 -15.09 5.28
CA ARG A 171 -6.92 -15.62 5.96
C ARG A 171 -6.80 -17.15 5.81
N ARG A 172 -7.89 -17.88 6.04
CA ARG A 172 -7.94 -19.35 5.89
C ARG A 172 -7.63 -19.76 4.46
N TRP A 173 -8.23 -19.11 3.47
CA TRP A 173 -7.94 -19.40 2.05
C TRP A 173 -6.45 -19.17 1.75
N CYS A 174 -5.89 -18.04 2.21
CA CYS A 174 -4.48 -17.72 2.06
C CYS A 174 -3.60 -18.82 2.67
N GLU A 175 -3.85 -19.23 3.93
CA GLU A 175 -3.10 -20.30 4.60
C GLU A 175 -3.12 -21.62 3.80
N ARG A 176 -4.29 -22.01 3.31
CA ARG A 176 -4.46 -23.26 2.57
C ARG A 176 -3.74 -23.25 1.23
N VAL A 177 -3.84 -22.14 0.49
CA VAL A 177 -3.18 -21.98 -0.80
C VAL A 177 -1.66 -21.87 -0.63
N THR A 178 -1.17 -21.07 0.32
CA THR A 178 0.27 -20.92 0.56
C THR A 178 0.89 -22.22 1.08
N SER A 179 0.18 -23.00 1.90
CA SER A 179 0.64 -24.32 2.37
C SER A 179 0.92 -25.26 1.20
N VAL A 180 -0.03 -25.42 0.27
CA VAL A 180 0.17 -26.35 -0.86
C VAL A 180 1.23 -25.85 -1.84
N ILE A 181 1.35 -24.54 -2.04
CA ILE A 181 2.46 -23.98 -2.83
C ILE A 181 3.79 -24.31 -2.16
N ARG A 182 3.91 -24.15 -0.83
CA ARG A 182 5.15 -24.43 -0.09
C ARG A 182 5.53 -25.91 -0.09
N GLU A 183 4.54 -26.80 0.01
CA GLU A 183 4.71 -28.26 -0.10
C GLU A 183 5.28 -28.65 -1.47
N GLU A 184 4.76 -28.05 -2.55
CA GLU A 184 5.15 -28.42 -3.90
C GLU A 184 6.43 -27.70 -4.36
N LEU A 185 6.67 -26.47 -3.88
CA LEU A 185 7.76 -25.56 -4.28
C LEU A 185 8.55 -25.04 -3.06
N THR A 186 9.26 -25.93 -2.39
CA THR A 186 10.06 -25.58 -1.21
C THR A 186 11.11 -24.51 -1.53
N GLY A 187 11.13 -23.44 -0.73
CA GLY A 187 12.09 -22.33 -0.86
C GLY A 187 11.78 -21.31 -1.96
N VAL A 188 10.74 -21.51 -2.77
CA VAL A 188 10.25 -20.48 -3.70
C VAL A 188 9.46 -19.43 -2.93
N LEU A 189 9.71 -18.15 -3.20
CA LEU A 189 9.04 -17.03 -2.54
C LEU A 189 7.57 -16.96 -2.96
N ILE A 190 6.69 -16.54 -2.04
CA ILE A 190 5.26 -16.32 -2.31
C ILE A 190 4.89 -14.84 -2.14
N HIS A 191 4.23 -14.28 -3.14
CA HIS A 191 3.77 -12.88 -3.23
C HIS A 191 2.26 -12.78 -3.03
N SER A 192 1.79 -11.70 -2.37
CA SER A 192 0.37 -11.57 -1.97
C SER A 192 -0.62 -11.32 -3.11
N GLY A 193 -0.22 -10.68 -4.22
CA GLY A 193 -1.12 -10.41 -5.34
C GLY A 193 -2.24 -9.41 -5.08
N CYS A 194 -1.95 -8.39 -4.26
CA CYS A 194 -2.90 -7.39 -3.77
C CYS A 194 -2.50 -5.94 -4.13
N ASP A 195 -3.51 -5.08 -4.15
CA ASP A 195 -3.47 -3.66 -4.46
C ASP A 195 -3.34 -2.78 -3.19
N LYS A 196 -3.40 -1.45 -3.35
CA LYS A 196 -3.44 -0.48 -2.22
C LYS A 196 -4.66 -0.66 -1.30
N GLY A 197 -5.64 -1.50 -1.65
CA GLY A 197 -6.85 -1.79 -0.89
C GLY A 197 -6.54 -2.29 0.50
N GLN A 198 -5.45 -3.05 0.68
CA GLN A 198 -4.93 -3.46 1.98
C GLN A 198 -4.61 -2.29 2.93
N VAL A 199 -4.31 -1.11 2.40
CA VAL A 199 -4.02 0.11 3.18
C VAL A 199 -5.24 1.03 3.24
N THR A 200 -5.92 1.21 2.11
CA THR A 200 -6.95 2.25 1.94
C THR A 200 -8.36 1.80 2.32
N ALA A 201 -8.55 0.53 2.67
CA ALA A 201 -9.84 -0.04 3.03
C ALA A 201 -9.67 -1.31 3.90
N ASP A 202 -10.78 -1.78 4.46
CA ASP A 202 -10.88 -3.16 4.95
C ASP A 202 -11.42 -4.05 3.81
N ALA A 203 -10.51 -4.45 2.91
CA ALA A 203 -10.81 -5.28 1.74
C ALA A 203 -10.69 -6.79 2.02
N GLY A 204 -10.47 -7.21 3.28
CA GLY A 204 -10.35 -8.62 3.69
C GLY A 204 -8.91 -9.09 3.71
N TRP A 205 -8.11 -8.65 2.75
CA TRP A 205 -6.65 -8.80 2.74
C TRP A 205 -5.98 -7.75 3.63
N ARG A 206 -5.83 -8.06 4.91
CA ARG A 206 -5.21 -7.17 5.90
C ARG A 206 -3.70 -7.38 5.95
N LEU A 207 -2.93 -6.33 6.23
CA LEU A 207 -1.48 -6.42 6.31
C LEU A 207 -0.99 -7.22 7.53
N GLY A 208 0.08 -7.99 7.33
CA GLY A 208 0.83 -8.68 8.38
C GLY A 208 0.75 -10.20 8.33
N ALA A 209 1.82 -10.87 8.80
CA ALA A 209 1.97 -12.33 8.74
C ALA A 209 0.82 -13.10 9.42
N GLY A 210 0.19 -12.52 10.45
CA GLY A 210 -0.99 -13.11 11.08
C GLY A 210 -2.22 -13.14 10.16
N ALA A 211 -2.38 -12.15 9.28
CA ALA A 211 -3.51 -12.04 8.36
C ALA A 211 -3.23 -12.66 6.97
N GLN A 212 -1.96 -12.71 6.56
CA GLN A 212 -1.52 -13.28 5.28
C GLN A 212 -0.48 -14.39 5.52
N PRO A 213 -0.88 -15.53 6.11
CA PRO A 213 0.03 -16.60 6.48
C PRO A 213 0.73 -17.21 5.25
N GLY A 214 2.05 -17.38 5.36
CA GLY A 214 2.88 -18.01 4.32
C GLY A 214 3.35 -17.09 3.20
N ILE A 215 2.92 -15.82 3.18
CA ILE A 215 3.43 -14.78 2.26
C ILE A 215 4.83 -14.33 2.69
N ASP A 216 5.77 -14.31 1.74
CA ASP A 216 7.14 -13.85 1.95
C ASP A 216 7.32 -12.37 1.56
N VAL A 217 6.59 -11.91 0.55
CA VAL A 217 6.68 -10.56 0.01
C VAL A 217 5.28 -9.99 -0.22
N ILE A 218 5.02 -8.84 0.38
CA ILE A 218 3.79 -8.08 0.17
C ILE A 218 3.91 -7.38 -1.20
N THR A 219 2.85 -7.40 -1.98
CA THR A 219 2.78 -6.67 -3.25
C THR A 219 2.02 -5.38 -3.03
N MET A 220 2.38 -4.36 -3.79
CA MET A 220 1.65 -3.11 -3.81
C MET A 220 1.33 -2.77 -5.26
N HIS A 221 0.07 -2.44 -5.52
CA HIS A 221 -0.36 -1.86 -6.79
C HIS A 221 -0.86 -0.43 -6.58
N GLY A 222 -0.54 0.46 -7.51
CA GLY A 222 -1.03 1.83 -7.40
C GLY A 222 -0.89 2.65 -8.65
N TYR A 223 -1.92 3.47 -8.86
CA TYR A 223 -2.10 4.29 -10.05
C TYR A 223 -2.60 5.67 -9.65
N PRO A 224 -2.16 6.74 -10.33
CA PRO A 224 -2.45 8.11 -9.94
C PRO A 224 -3.82 8.60 -10.42
N VAL A 225 -4.89 7.90 -10.02
CA VAL A 225 -6.28 8.21 -10.37
C VAL A 225 -6.98 8.81 -9.16
N PRO A 226 -7.32 10.11 -9.14
CA PRO A 226 -7.89 10.80 -7.98
C PRO A 226 -9.01 10.04 -7.25
N GLY A 227 -9.98 9.51 -8.01
CA GLY A 227 -11.15 8.81 -7.44
C GLY A 227 -10.82 7.46 -6.78
N TRP A 228 -9.61 6.94 -6.95
CA TRP A 228 -9.20 5.65 -6.38
C TRP A 228 -8.52 5.78 -5.02
N HIS A 229 -8.34 7.00 -4.52
CA HIS A 229 -7.68 7.28 -3.26
C HIS A 229 -8.66 7.85 -2.23
N PRO A 230 -8.36 7.71 -0.92
CA PRO A 230 -9.23 8.23 0.14
C PRO A 230 -9.05 9.75 0.38
N VAL A 231 -8.27 10.45 -0.45
CA VAL A 231 -7.99 11.88 -0.33
C VAL A 231 -8.27 12.63 -1.64
N PRO A 232 -8.70 13.91 -1.59
CA PRO A 232 -9.04 14.69 -2.77
C PRO A 232 -7.79 15.27 -3.47
N SER A 233 -7.02 14.41 -4.12
CA SER A 233 -5.82 14.79 -4.90
C SER A 233 -6.16 15.15 -6.36
N GLY A 234 -5.32 15.98 -7.00
CA GLY A 234 -5.31 16.28 -8.43
C GLY A 234 -4.58 15.23 -9.27
N GLY A 235 -4.21 15.61 -10.51
CA GLY A 235 -3.54 14.71 -11.45
C GLY A 235 -2.03 14.51 -11.19
N LEU A 236 -1.31 13.98 -12.18
CA LEU A 236 0.11 13.58 -12.11
C LEU A 236 1.09 14.63 -11.52
N ARG A 237 0.76 15.93 -11.62
CA ARG A 237 1.60 17.02 -11.13
C ARG A 237 1.30 17.42 -9.69
N ASP A 238 0.23 16.92 -9.09
CA ASP A 238 -0.12 17.23 -7.71
C ASP A 238 0.88 16.53 -6.77
N PRO A 239 1.61 17.29 -5.91
CA PRO A 239 2.47 16.72 -4.89
C PRO A 239 1.76 15.76 -3.92
N LEU A 240 0.46 15.96 -3.65
CA LEU A 240 -0.32 15.01 -2.85
C LEU A 240 -0.44 13.68 -3.57
N MET A 241 -0.84 13.68 -4.84
CA MET A 241 -0.90 12.47 -5.68
C MET A 241 0.45 11.73 -5.75
N GLN A 242 1.54 12.47 -5.97
CA GLN A 242 2.90 11.89 -6.02
C GLN A 242 3.34 11.27 -4.69
N SER A 243 2.75 11.67 -3.56
CA SER A 243 3.10 11.13 -2.25
C SER A 243 2.37 9.83 -1.89
N LEU A 244 1.30 9.46 -2.59
CA LEU A 244 0.42 8.35 -2.20
C LEU A 244 1.06 6.98 -2.40
N LEU A 245 1.66 6.72 -3.58
CA LEU A 245 2.27 5.43 -3.85
C LEU A 245 3.47 5.13 -2.93
N PRO A 246 4.43 6.06 -2.71
CA PRO A 246 5.48 5.86 -1.72
C PRO A 246 4.94 5.65 -0.30
N TYR A 247 3.86 6.33 0.07
CA TYR A 247 3.19 6.13 1.36
C TYR A 247 2.64 4.70 1.50
N TYR A 248 1.95 4.18 0.48
CA TYR A 248 1.44 2.80 0.52
C TYR A 248 2.57 1.77 0.61
N VAL A 249 3.67 2.00 -0.09
CA VAL A 249 4.89 1.18 0.03
C VAL A 249 5.43 1.22 1.46
N ALA A 250 5.54 2.41 2.07
CA ALA A 250 6.01 2.55 3.46
C ALA A 250 5.09 1.83 4.46
N CYS A 251 3.77 1.89 4.25
CA CYS A 251 2.80 1.15 5.04
C CYS A 251 3.04 -0.35 4.93
N ALA A 252 3.08 -0.92 3.73
CA ALA A 252 3.34 -2.35 3.54
C ALA A 252 4.73 -2.75 4.09
N ARG A 253 5.74 -1.88 3.94
CA ARG A 253 7.12 -2.14 4.39
C ARG A 253 7.24 -2.30 5.89
N ALA A 254 6.35 -1.66 6.65
CA ALA A 254 6.27 -1.83 8.10
C ALA A 254 5.87 -3.26 8.52
N PHE A 255 5.24 -4.03 7.61
CA PHE A 255 4.77 -5.40 7.84
C PHE A 255 5.66 -6.47 7.20
N GLY A 256 6.47 -6.13 6.19
CA GLY A 256 7.38 -7.07 5.54
C GLY A 256 8.05 -6.51 4.27
N PRO A 257 8.80 -7.33 3.54
CA PRO A 257 9.34 -7.00 2.21
C PRO A 257 8.22 -6.59 1.23
N VAL A 258 8.46 -5.57 0.38
CA VAL A 258 7.43 -5.03 -0.53
C VAL A 258 7.90 -4.94 -1.97
N LEU A 259 7.20 -5.60 -2.89
CA LEU A 259 7.39 -5.47 -4.33
C LEU A 259 6.34 -4.52 -4.90
N LEU A 260 6.76 -3.46 -5.61
CA LEU A 260 5.83 -2.67 -6.43
C LEU A 260 5.55 -3.44 -7.72
N GLN A 261 4.57 -4.34 -7.62
CA GLN A 261 4.28 -5.37 -8.61
C GLN A 261 3.43 -4.85 -9.78
N GLU A 262 2.73 -3.75 -9.58
CA GLU A 262 1.89 -3.15 -10.60
C GLU A 262 1.77 -1.65 -10.40
N PHE A 263 2.16 -0.88 -11.41
CA PHE A 263 2.02 0.58 -11.39
C PHE A 263 2.11 1.12 -12.82
N GLY A 264 1.66 2.36 -12.98
CA GLY A 264 1.72 3.08 -14.23
C GLY A 264 1.14 4.48 -14.07
N THR A 265 1.02 5.22 -15.17
CA THR A 265 0.40 6.56 -15.14
C THR A 265 -1.09 6.54 -15.44
N ILE A 266 -1.63 5.44 -16.00
CA ILE A 266 -3.01 5.36 -16.54
C ILE A 266 -3.30 6.48 -17.55
N VAL A 267 -2.27 7.01 -18.21
CA VAL A 267 -2.42 8.01 -19.29
C VAL A 267 -2.12 7.33 -20.62
N PRO A 268 -3.15 7.09 -21.47
CA PRO A 268 -2.98 6.47 -22.79
C PRO A 268 -2.07 7.24 -23.74
N GLY A 269 -2.20 8.58 -23.71
CA GLY A 269 -1.52 9.47 -24.64
C GLY A 269 -0.13 9.88 -24.19
N GLU A 270 0.62 10.48 -25.11
CA GLU A 270 1.89 11.11 -24.77
C GLU A 270 1.66 12.33 -23.86
N SER A 271 2.31 12.33 -22.71
CA SER A 271 2.26 13.47 -21.80
C SER A 271 3.61 13.67 -21.11
N PRO A 272 4.17 14.90 -21.14
CA PRO A 272 5.37 15.21 -20.36
C PRO A 272 5.13 15.13 -18.85
N HIS A 273 3.86 15.11 -18.40
CA HIS A 273 3.52 14.93 -17.00
C HIS A 273 3.84 13.52 -16.49
N CYS A 274 3.88 12.51 -17.37
CA CYS A 274 4.26 11.15 -17.01
C CYS A 274 5.71 11.09 -16.53
N ASP A 275 6.65 11.68 -17.27
CA ASP A 275 8.08 11.69 -16.92
C ASP A 275 8.30 12.38 -15.57
N ALA A 276 7.71 13.56 -15.37
CA ALA A 276 7.80 14.29 -14.11
C ALA A 276 7.23 13.51 -12.92
N TYR A 277 6.11 12.80 -13.12
CA TYR A 277 5.53 11.94 -12.09
C TYR A 277 6.45 10.78 -11.73
N LEU A 278 7.00 10.07 -12.73
CA LEU A 278 7.89 8.94 -12.49
C LEU A 278 9.19 9.37 -11.78
N ARG A 279 9.76 10.52 -12.15
CA ARG A 279 10.93 11.12 -11.49
C ARG A 279 10.68 11.48 -10.03
N ALA A 280 9.45 11.85 -9.69
CA ALA A 280 9.07 12.10 -8.29
C ALA A 280 8.83 10.80 -7.51
N VAL A 281 8.13 9.84 -8.12
CA VAL A 281 7.56 8.68 -7.41
C VAL A 281 8.52 7.50 -7.29
N LEU A 282 9.25 7.13 -8.35
CA LEU A 282 10.07 5.91 -8.32
C LEU A 282 11.19 5.95 -7.28
N PRO A 283 12.00 7.04 -7.19
CA PRO A 283 13.00 7.14 -6.13
C PRO A 283 12.37 7.21 -4.73
N ALA A 284 11.17 7.79 -4.60
CA ALA A 284 10.46 7.85 -3.34
C ALA A 284 9.95 6.48 -2.89
N CYS A 285 9.44 5.64 -3.80
CA CYS A 285 9.08 4.26 -3.52
C CYS A 285 10.30 3.41 -3.11
N LEU A 286 11.45 3.61 -3.77
CA LEU A 286 12.69 2.94 -3.39
C LEU A 286 13.10 3.31 -1.95
N ARG A 287 13.08 4.60 -1.60
CA ARG A 287 13.34 5.09 -0.24
C ARG A 287 12.32 4.58 0.78
N ALA A 288 11.07 4.40 0.37
CA ALA A 288 10.02 3.81 1.21
C ALA A 288 10.21 2.30 1.44
N GLY A 289 11.15 1.66 0.72
CA GLY A 289 11.54 0.27 0.91
C GLY A 289 11.00 -0.72 -0.12
N ALA A 290 10.57 -0.24 -1.29
CA ALA A 290 10.26 -1.12 -2.42
C ALA A 290 11.52 -1.92 -2.81
N ASN A 291 11.37 -3.22 -3.02
CA ASN A 291 12.45 -4.14 -3.37
C ASN A 291 12.42 -4.62 -4.83
N GLY A 292 11.53 -4.05 -5.66
CA GLY A 292 11.42 -4.28 -7.10
C GLY A 292 10.25 -3.50 -7.72
N PHE A 293 10.21 -3.43 -9.05
CA PHE A 293 9.32 -2.56 -9.84
C PHE A 293 8.86 -3.25 -11.13
N LEU A 294 7.58 -3.64 -11.23
CA LEU A 294 7.00 -4.23 -12.44
C LEU A 294 5.89 -3.33 -13.01
N TRP A 295 6.11 -2.82 -14.23
CA TRP A 295 5.22 -1.89 -14.92
C TRP A 295 3.93 -2.56 -15.43
N TRP A 296 2.79 -1.88 -15.41
CA TRP A 296 1.56 -2.31 -16.08
C TRP A 296 1.29 -1.49 -17.35
N CYS A 297 1.34 -2.06 -18.56
CA CYS A 297 1.85 -3.39 -18.94
C CYS A 297 2.95 -3.26 -20.01
N LEU A 298 3.54 -4.35 -20.50
CA LEU A 298 4.68 -4.26 -21.42
C LEU A 298 4.37 -3.43 -22.67
N ARG A 299 3.27 -3.75 -23.36
CA ARG A 299 2.98 -3.27 -24.72
C ARG A 299 1.51 -2.92 -24.87
N ASP A 300 1.22 -1.94 -25.72
CA ASP A 300 -0.15 -1.65 -26.16
C ASP A 300 -0.80 -2.87 -26.83
N ILE A 301 -2.04 -3.15 -26.44
CA ILE A 301 -2.82 -4.31 -26.90
C ILE A 301 -3.62 -3.90 -28.14
N ARG A 302 -3.69 -4.79 -29.15
CA ARG A 302 -4.45 -4.61 -30.40
C ARG A 302 -5.59 -5.61 -30.54
N ALA A 303 -5.97 -6.24 -29.42
CA ALA A 303 -7.05 -7.21 -29.33
C ALA A 303 -8.41 -6.49 -29.13
N ASP A 304 -8.75 -5.57 -30.03
CA ASP A 304 -9.83 -4.59 -29.85
C ASP A 304 -11.23 -5.23 -29.70
N GLU A 305 -11.40 -6.45 -30.23
CA GLU A 305 -12.66 -7.22 -30.12
C GLU A 305 -12.71 -8.13 -28.88
N THR A 306 -11.62 -8.20 -28.11
CA THR A 306 -11.48 -9.10 -26.96
C THR A 306 -11.87 -8.40 -25.65
N HIS A 307 -12.62 -9.08 -24.77
CA HIS A 307 -12.87 -8.59 -23.42
C HIS A 307 -11.56 -8.59 -22.60
N PRO A 308 -11.18 -7.50 -21.91
CA PRO A 308 -11.98 -6.32 -21.60
C PRO A 308 -11.76 -5.13 -22.53
N TYR A 309 -10.81 -5.21 -23.47
CA TYR A 309 -10.41 -4.14 -24.37
C TYR A 309 -11.57 -3.60 -25.23
N ALA A 310 -12.46 -4.48 -25.71
CA ALA A 310 -13.67 -4.08 -26.43
C ALA A 310 -14.62 -3.18 -25.64
N LYS A 311 -14.55 -3.22 -24.30
CA LYS A 311 -15.37 -2.39 -23.40
C LYS A 311 -14.58 -1.19 -22.85
N ASN A 312 -13.33 -1.43 -22.47
CA ASN A 312 -12.46 -0.48 -21.80
C ASN A 312 -11.26 -0.16 -22.70
N ASP A 313 -11.51 0.45 -23.87
CA ASP A 313 -10.50 0.66 -24.93
C ASP A 313 -9.21 1.35 -24.45
N PHE A 314 -9.30 2.25 -23.46
CA PHE A 314 -8.10 2.91 -22.91
C PHE A 314 -7.09 1.93 -22.28
N GLU A 315 -7.53 0.76 -21.80
CA GLU A 315 -6.67 -0.30 -21.25
C GLU A 315 -5.69 -0.84 -22.28
N SER A 316 -6.06 -0.79 -23.57
CA SER A 316 -5.22 -1.20 -24.71
C SER A 316 -4.02 -0.28 -24.92
N LEU A 317 -4.03 0.91 -24.34
CA LEU A 317 -3.06 1.98 -24.59
C LEU A 317 -2.13 2.23 -23.38
N LEU A 318 -2.07 1.30 -22.42
CA LEU A 318 -1.30 1.45 -21.18
C LEU A 318 0.10 0.81 -21.24
N GLY A 319 0.56 0.39 -22.41
CA GLY A 319 1.87 -0.21 -22.61
C GLY A 319 3.03 0.73 -22.25
N LEU A 320 4.10 0.16 -21.70
CA LEU A 320 5.41 0.82 -21.56
C LEU A 320 5.97 1.17 -22.93
N VAL A 321 5.86 0.21 -23.86
CA VAL A 321 6.12 0.41 -25.28
C VAL A 321 4.82 0.55 -26.04
N ASP A 322 4.88 1.29 -27.13
CA ASP A 322 3.80 1.33 -28.10
C ASP A 322 3.67 -0.03 -28.83
N SER A 323 2.69 -0.10 -29.73
CA SER A 323 2.46 -1.30 -30.53
C SER A 323 3.58 -1.61 -31.56
N ASN A 324 4.55 -0.73 -31.77
CA ASN A 324 5.73 -0.95 -32.62
C ASN A 324 6.96 -1.40 -31.80
N GLY A 325 6.90 -1.32 -30.47
CA GLY A 325 7.98 -1.72 -29.57
C GLY A 325 8.85 -0.56 -29.12
N GLU A 326 8.45 0.69 -29.41
CA GLU A 326 9.17 1.88 -28.99
C GLU A 326 8.70 2.32 -27.60
N VAL A 327 9.65 2.62 -26.70
CA VAL A 327 9.33 3.15 -25.37
C VAL A 327 8.65 4.51 -25.52
N LYS A 328 7.45 4.64 -24.98
CA LYS A 328 6.68 5.88 -25.06
C LYS A 328 7.46 7.04 -24.44
N PRO A 329 7.50 8.24 -25.07
CA PRO A 329 8.41 9.32 -24.66
C PRO A 329 8.34 9.69 -23.17
N GLY A 330 7.14 9.73 -22.59
CA GLY A 330 6.92 10.07 -21.18
C GLY A 330 7.27 8.96 -20.17
N LEU A 331 7.64 7.76 -20.65
CA LEU A 331 7.92 6.58 -19.82
C LEU A 331 9.40 6.16 -19.83
N ARG A 332 10.25 6.84 -20.61
CA ARG A 332 11.68 6.52 -20.74
C ARG A 332 12.43 6.51 -19.41
N TYR A 333 12.04 7.38 -18.47
CA TYR A 333 12.65 7.41 -17.15
C TYR A 333 12.49 6.10 -16.37
N TYR A 334 11.41 5.33 -16.57
CA TYR A 334 11.28 4.02 -15.93
C TYR A 334 12.38 3.07 -16.40
N VAL A 335 12.70 3.06 -17.70
CA VAL A 335 13.76 2.22 -18.28
C VAL A 335 15.14 2.66 -17.79
N GLU A 336 15.40 3.98 -17.71
CA GLU A 336 16.62 4.55 -17.11
C GLU A 336 16.78 4.07 -15.66
N PHE A 337 15.76 4.31 -14.84
CA PHE A 337 15.73 3.92 -13.42
C PHE A 337 15.90 2.40 -13.22
N ALA A 338 15.25 1.57 -14.04
CA ALA A 338 15.37 0.13 -13.98
C ALA A 338 16.82 -0.35 -14.22
N ARG A 339 17.50 0.24 -15.21
CA ARG A 339 18.91 -0.07 -15.51
C ARG A 339 19.85 0.34 -14.38
N GLU A 340 19.60 1.48 -13.74
CA GLU A 340 20.35 1.91 -12.55
C GLU A 340 20.19 0.92 -11.40
N LEU A 341 18.98 0.44 -11.14
CA LEU A 341 18.73 -0.56 -10.10
C LEU A 341 19.43 -1.90 -10.39
N CYS A 342 19.45 -2.34 -11.64
CA CYS A 342 20.18 -3.55 -12.05
C CYS A 342 21.69 -3.45 -11.82
N ALA A 343 22.25 -2.24 -11.80
CA ALA A 343 23.68 -2.00 -11.57
C ALA A 343 24.05 -1.97 -10.07
N LEU A 344 23.07 -1.95 -9.16
CA LEU A 344 23.34 -1.95 -7.72
C LEU A 344 23.92 -3.29 -7.26
N THR A 345 25.00 -3.22 -6.50
CA THR A 345 25.65 -4.38 -5.87
C THR A 345 25.28 -4.52 -4.39
N GLU A 346 24.78 -3.45 -3.78
CA GLU A 346 24.34 -3.39 -2.39
C GLU A 346 22.92 -2.80 -2.30
N PRO A 347 22.11 -3.22 -1.31
CA PRO A 347 20.81 -2.62 -1.07
C PRO A 347 20.93 -1.10 -0.87
N PRO A 348 19.92 -0.31 -1.27
CA PRO A 348 19.85 1.11 -0.95
C PRO A 348 20.06 1.33 0.55
N ALA A 349 20.77 2.40 0.90
CA ALA A 349 21.00 2.77 2.28
C ALA A 349 19.67 2.82 3.04
N ALA A 350 19.63 2.15 4.20
CA ALA A 350 18.44 2.16 5.04
C ALA A 350 18.12 3.60 5.46
N HIS A 351 16.90 4.02 5.17
CA HIS A 351 16.42 5.33 5.55
C HIS A 351 15.83 5.26 6.96
N HIS A 352 16.39 6.03 7.90
CA HIS A 352 15.98 6.03 9.30
C HIS A 352 15.37 7.40 9.68
N PRO A 353 14.09 7.64 9.32
CA PRO A 353 13.44 8.92 9.63
C PRO A 353 13.22 9.05 11.15
N GLU A 354 13.48 10.25 11.69
CA GLU A 354 13.23 10.58 13.10
C GLU A 354 11.74 10.64 13.45
N ILE A 355 10.89 10.88 12.45
CA ILE A 355 9.44 11.07 12.58
C ILE A 355 8.74 9.85 11.97
N ALA A 356 7.76 9.31 12.69
CA ALA A 356 6.88 8.27 12.16
C ALA A 356 5.40 8.56 12.41
N LEU A 357 4.57 8.10 11.49
CA LEU A 357 3.13 7.96 11.72
C LEU A 357 2.88 6.66 12.50
N TYR A 358 2.00 6.75 13.50
CA TYR A 358 1.59 5.59 14.26
C TYR A 358 0.40 4.89 13.57
N TRP A 359 0.58 3.63 13.20
CA TRP A 359 -0.45 2.75 12.65
C TRP A 359 -1.12 1.97 13.80
N PRO A 360 -2.39 2.22 14.15
CA PRO A 360 -3.02 1.59 15.32
C PRO A 360 -3.10 0.07 15.19
N SER A 361 -3.04 -0.65 16.33
CA SER A 361 -3.07 -2.12 16.36
C SER A 361 -4.37 -2.68 15.77
N HIS A 362 -5.48 -1.96 15.96
CA HIS A 362 -6.78 -2.27 15.38
C HIS A 362 -7.15 -1.24 14.31
N TYR A 363 -6.45 -1.31 13.18
CA TYR A 363 -6.67 -0.43 12.02
C TYR A 363 -7.93 -0.79 11.22
N TYR A 364 -8.24 -2.09 11.14
CA TYR A 364 -9.35 -2.64 10.35
C TYR A 364 -10.58 -2.92 11.21
N GLU A 365 -11.77 -2.60 10.70
CA GLU A 365 -13.03 -2.57 11.44
C GLU A 365 -13.85 -3.87 11.43
N ARG A 366 -13.82 -4.66 10.34
CA ARG A 366 -14.76 -5.78 10.18
C ARG A 366 -14.41 -6.95 11.11
N ASP A 367 -15.37 -7.47 11.86
CA ASP A 367 -15.15 -8.63 12.74
C ASP A 367 -14.00 -8.46 13.76
N VAL A 368 -13.73 -7.22 14.20
CA VAL A 368 -12.73 -6.91 15.24
C VAL A 368 -13.43 -6.18 16.39
N PRO A 369 -14.02 -6.89 17.38
CA PRO A 369 -14.73 -6.27 18.49
C PRO A 369 -13.83 -5.40 19.38
N GLU A 370 -12.51 -5.66 19.39
CA GLU A 370 -11.52 -4.86 20.13
C GLU A 370 -11.18 -3.53 19.45
N ASN A 371 -11.64 -3.32 18.20
CA ASN A 371 -11.35 -2.09 17.48
C ASN A 371 -12.00 -0.91 18.21
N PRO A 372 -11.23 0.13 18.61
CA PRO A 372 -11.75 1.32 19.28
C PRO A 372 -12.56 2.27 18.34
N GLY A 373 -12.92 1.75 17.17
CA GLY A 373 -13.72 2.30 16.08
C GLY A 373 -12.91 3.00 14.99
N ASN A 374 -11.63 2.67 14.80
CA ASN A 374 -10.92 3.02 13.58
C ASN A 374 -11.64 2.42 12.38
N VAL A 375 -11.75 3.21 11.32
CA VAL A 375 -12.19 2.76 10.01
C VAL A 375 -10.99 2.89 9.07
N ALA A 376 -10.62 1.81 8.40
CA ALA A 376 -9.40 1.75 7.59
C ALA A 376 -9.35 2.87 6.54
N ARG A 377 -10.47 3.12 5.85
CA ARG A 377 -10.54 4.18 4.82
C ARG A 377 -10.33 5.59 5.38
N GLU A 378 -10.91 5.88 6.54
CA GLU A 378 -10.76 7.20 7.17
C GLU A 378 -9.36 7.39 7.76
N SER A 379 -8.82 6.35 8.39
CA SER A 379 -7.47 6.34 8.95
C SER A 379 -6.44 6.53 7.84
N ALA A 380 -6.61 5.82 6.70
CA ALA A 380 -5.79 5.99 5.51
C ALA A 380 -5.83 7.43 4.98
N ALA A 381 -7.01 8.05 4.93
CA ALA A 381 -7.17 9.43 4.47
C ALA A 381 -6.34 10.40 5.32
N ARG A 382 -6.48 10.31 6.66
CA ARG A 382 -5.76 11.18 7.60
C ARG A 382 -4.26 10.93 7.58
N MET A 383 -3.84 9.67 7.64
CA MET A 383 -2.42 9.30 7.65
C MET A 383 -1.71 9.65 6.33
N SER A 384 -2.35 9.43 5.17
CA SER A 384 -1.75 9.81 3.89
C SER A 384 -1.62 11.32 3.73
N LEU A 385 -2.60 12.10 4.20
CA LEU A 385 -2.50 13.56 4.23
C LEU A 385 -1.40 14.03 5.21
N ALA A 386 -1.34 13.46 6.41
CA ALA A 386 -0.29 13.77 7.38
C ALA A 386 1.10 13.45 6.82
N ASN A 387 1.27 12.28 6.17
CA ASN A 387 2.51 11.90 5.49
C ASN A 387 2.93 12.96 4.44
N HIS A 388 1.98 13.42 3.62
CA HIS A 388 2.23 14.44 2.61
C HIS A 388 2.69 15.78 3.22
N LEU A 389 2.04 16.22 4.30
CA LEU A 389 2.33 17.50 4.94
C LEU A 389 3.61 17.47 5.79
N LEU A 390 3.93 16.33 6.39
CA LEU A 390 5.17 16.09 7.15
C LEU A 390 6.38 15.91 6.23
N GLY A 391 6.20 15.24 5.08
CA GLY A 391 7.24 14.72 4.19
C GLY A 391 8.10 15.77 3.47
N HIS A 392 8.86 16.55 4.23
CA HIS A 392 9.95 17.37 3.73
C HIS A 392 11.26 16.56 3.79
N ALA A 393 11.90 16.37 2.64
CA ALA A 393 13.26 15.82 2.38
C ALA A 393 13.68 14.48 3.05
N ALA A 394 13.37 14.25 4.33
CA ALA A 394 13.83 13.15 5.17
C ALA A 394 12.77 12.06 5.44
N GLY A 395 11.66 12.01 4.67
CA GLY A 395 10.65 10.93 4.75
C GLY A 395 9.94 10.80 6.10
N VAL A 396 8.96 9.88 6.17
CA VAL A 396 8.22 9.56 7.40
C VAL A 396 8.09 8.05 7.50
N ALA A 397 8.45 7.46 8.64
CA ALA A 397 8.29 6.02 8.86
C ALA A 397 6.85 5.67 9.27
N ILE A 398 6.54 4.38 9.25
CA ILE A 398 5.32 3.82 9.83
C ILE A 398 5.72 2.94 11.03
N VAL A 399 5.18 3.24 12.20
CA VAL A 399 5.35 2.44 13.42
C VAL A 399 4.04 1.74 13.75
N ARG A 400 4.07 0.42 13.85
CA ARG A 400 2.89 -0.41 14.12
C ARG A 400 2.56 -0.44 15.60
N GLY A 401 1.28 -0.31 15.92
CA GLY A 401 0.76 -0.54 17.26
C GLY A 401 0.97 -1.98 17.71
N GLY A 402 1.33 -2.13 18.98
CA GLY A 402 1.75 -3.42 19.55
C GLY A 402 3.24 -3.75 19.36
N ASN A 403 3.97 -3.01 18.52
CA ASN A 403 5.42 -3.17 18.37
C ASN A 403 6.19 -2.12 19.19
N ALA A 404 7.46 -2.42 19.48
CA ALA A 404 8.38 -1.43 20.03
C ALA A 404 8.67 -0.33 19.00
N VAL A 405 8.78 0.91 19.47
CA VAL A 405 9.20 2.05 18.64
C VAL A 405 10.68 1.87 18.29
N PRO A 406 11.08 1.93 17.00
CA PRO A 406 12.48 1.79 16.60
C PRO A 406 13.38 2.87 17.22
N GLU A 407 14.64 2.54 17.54
CA GLU A 407 15.57 3.44 18.25
C GLU A 407 15.81 4.79 17.54
N GLY A 408 15.76 4.82 16.21
CA GLY A 408 15.92 6.06 15.42
C GLY A 408 14.69 6.96 15.40
N VAL A 409 13.52 6.46 15.81
CA VAL A 409 12.28 7.24 15.82
C VAL A 409 12.16 7.98 17.14
N THR A 410 12.30 9.30 17.08
CA THR A 410 12.21 10.18 18.27
C THR A 410 10.85 10.86 18.39
N THR A 411 10.12 10.97 17.28
CA THR A 411 8.80 11.61 17.23
C THR A 411 7.77 10.68 16.60
N LEU A 412 6.65 10.49 17.30
CA LEU A 412 5.46 9.82 16.78
C LEU A 412 4.34 10.82 16.55
N VAL A 413 3.62 10.64 15.45
CA VAL A 413 2.42 11.40 15.12
C VAL A 413 1.25 10.43 14.99
N ILE A 414 0.19 10.66 15.78
CA ILE A 414 -1.10 9.99 15.64
C ILE A 414 -2.02 10.95 14.88
N ALA A 415 -2.25 10.66 13.60
CA ALA A 415 -3.07 11.46 12.69
C ALA A 415 -4.55 11.02 12.77
N GLY A 416 -5.25 11.42 13.84
CA GLY A 416 -6.68 11.17 14.01
C GLY A 416 -7.06 9.68 14.03
N SER A 417 -6.31 8.87 14.79
CA SER A 417 -6.62 7.46 15.03
C SER A 417 -7.02 7.22 16.49
N CYS A 418 -7.92 6.27 16.68
CA CYS A 418 -8.38 5.83 17.99
C CYS A 418 -7.46 4.74 18.53
N LEU A 419 -7.02 4.91 19.78
CA LEU A 419 -6.16 3.96 20.47
C LEU A 419 -6.94 3.12 21.48
N THR A 420 -6.45 1.91 21.72
CA THR A 420 -6.84 1.13 22.90
C THR A 420 -6.13 1.63 24.16
N PRO A 421 -6.61 1.27 25.36
CA PRO A 421 -5.89 1.57 26.61
C PRO A 421 -4.48 0.98 26.67
N ASN A 422 -4.28 -0.20 26.07
CA ASN A 422 -2.97 -0.87 26.04
C ASN A 422 -1.96 -0.11 25.18
N GLU A 423 -2.37 0.33 23.97
CA GLU A 423 -1.55 1.18 23.11
C GLU A 423 -1.24 2.51 23.78
N THR A 424 -2.25 3.12 24.40
CA THR A 424 -2.08 4.38 25.14
C THR A 424 -1.04 4.25 26.24
N ASN A 425 -1.09 3.16 27.03
CA ASN A 425 -0.10 2.90 28.07
C ASN A 425 1.30 2.62 27.51
N ALA A 426 1.42 1.88 26.41
CA ALA A 426 2.71 1.63 25.77
C ALA A 426 3.35 2.94 25.27
N LEU A 427 2.57 3.80 24.63
CA LEU A 427 3.03 5.13 24.20
C LEU A 427 3.36 6.03 25.38
N ARG A 428 2.59 5.98 26.47
CA ARG A 428 2.91 6.70 27.72
C ARG A 428 4.29 6.34 28.26
N LEU A 429 4.58 5.04 28.35
CA LEU A 429 5.89 4.55 28.80
C LEU A 429 7.02 4.94 27.84
N TRP A 430 6.75 4.98 26.54
CA TRP A 430 7.73 5.46 25.55
C TRP A 430 8.01 6.96 25.69
N VAL A 431 6.98 7.79 25.87
CA VAL A 431 7.11 9.22 26.15
C VAL A 431 7.90 9.44 27.45
N GLU A 432 7.58 8.72 28.53
CA GLU A 432 8.32 8.80 29.81
C GLU A 432 9.84 8.61 29.65
N ARG A 433 10.25 7.79 28.68
CA ARG A 433 11.66 7.49 28.40
C ARG A 433 12.36 8.51 27.52
N GLY A 434 11.65 9.48 26.95
CA GLY A 434 12.21 10.54 26.09
C GLY A 434 11.51 10.71 24.75
N GLY A 435 10.49 9.91 24.45
CA GLY A 435 9.73 10.03 23.20
C GLY A 435 8.93 11.32 23.09
N ARG A 436 8.73 11.79 21.86
CA ARG A 436 7.89 12.96 21.54
C ARG A 436 6.62 12.50 20.82
N LEU A 437 5.44 12.82 21.34
CA LEU A 437 4.17 12.38 20.77
C LEU A 437 3.30 13.57 20.36
N LEU A 438 2.96 13.68 19.09
CA LEU A 438 1.88 14.54 18.60
C LEU A 438 0.62 13.70 18.42
N TRP A 439 -0.47 14.07 19.09
CA TRP A 439 -1.75 13.39 18.98
C TRP A 439 -2.85 14.36 18.56
N HIS A 440 -3.29 14.25 17.31
CA HIS A 440 -4.46 14.96 16.82
C HIS A 440 -5.72 14.11 17.05
N GLY A 441 -6.77 14.74 17.57
CA GLY A 441 -8.05 14.10 17.83
C GLY A 441 -7.97 12.86 18.72
N PRO A 442 -7.59 12.96 20.00
CA PRO A 442 -7.75 11.82 20.90
C PRO A 442 -9.22 11.39 21.01
N ASN A 443 -9.47 10.07 21.03
CA ASN A 443 -10.83 9.54 21.06
C ASN A 443 -11.51 9.81 22.41
N ALA A 444 -12.60 10.57 22.38
CA ALA A 444 -13.41 10.90 23.55
C ALA A 444 -13.93 9.65 24.30
N TYR A 445 -14.41 8.65 23.57
CA TYR A 445 -15.10 7.50 24.18
C TYR A 445 -14.16 6.51 24.89
N ASN A 446 -12.85 6.58 24.60
CA ASN A 446 -11.84 5.75 25.26
C ASN A 446 -11.03 6.51 26.31
N TRP A 447 -11.42 7.75 26.63
CA TRP A 447 -10.66 8.60 27.55
C TRP A 447 -10.84 8.17 29.01
N GLY A 448 -10.12 7.11 29.38
CA GLY A 448 -10.00 6.61 30.76
C GLY A 448 -8.65 6.96 31.39
N ALA A 449 -8.31 6.28 32.48
CA ALA A 449 -7.10 6.55 33.27
C ALA A 449 -5.78 6.56 32.46
N ALA A 450 -5.64 5.65 31.49
CA ALA A 450 -4.46 5.59 30.63
C ALA A 450 -4.31 6.86 29.76
N MET A 451 -5.42 7.33 29.17
CA MET A 451 -5.43 8.55 28.35
C MET A 451 -5.24 9.78 29.21
N SER A 452 -5.90 9.86 30.38
CA SER A 452 -5.68 10.94 31.33
C SER A 452 -4.23 11.06 31.78
N ALA A 453 -3.58 9.92 32.07
CA ALA A 453 -2.17 9.91 32.47
C ALA A 453 -1.24 10.34 31.32
N LEU A 454 -1.53 9.97 30.07
CA LEU A 454 -0.74 10.38 28.92
C LEU A 454 -0.97 11.85 28.56
N ALA A 455 -2.23 12.27 28.44
CA ALA A 455 -2.62 13.62 28.03
C ALA A 455 -2.44 14.66 29.14
N GLY A 456 -2.35 14.22 30.40
CA GLY A 456 -2.27 15.11 31.57
C GLY A 456 -3.54 15.93 31.74
N ALA A 457 -4.71 15.37 31.42
CA ALA A 457 -6.01 16.02 31.53
C ALA A 457 -7.14 15.00 31.65
N ASP A 458 -8.18 15.36 32.39
CA ASP A 458 -9.41 14.57 32.56
C ASP A 458 -10.55 15.19 31.76
N VAL A 459 -11.38 14.36 31.11
CA VAL A 459 -12.60 14.84 30.42
C VAL A 459 -13.62 15.25 31.46
N VAL A 460 -14.20 16.44 31.29
CA VAL A 460 -15.22 16.99 32.20
C VAL A 460 -16.58 17.18 31.55
N ASP A 461 -16.63 17.36 30.23
CA ASP A 461 -17.88 17.47 29.48
C ASP A 461 -17.71 17.13 27.99
N TYR A 462 -18.85 16.91 27.32
CA TYR A 462 -18.95 16.64 25.89
C TYR A 462 -19.89 17.64 25.22
N HIS A 463 -19.39 18.29 24.17
CA HIS A 463 -20.16 19.26 23.39
C HIS A 463 -20.46 18.75 21.99
N ALA A 464 -21.54 19.28 21.41
CA ALA A 464 -21.82 19.11 20.00
C ALA A 464 -20.62 19.57 19.14
N PRO A 465 -20.35 18.93 18.00
CA PRO A 465 -19.24 19.30 17.15
C PRO A 465 -19.51 20.70 16.58
N SER A 466 -18.57 21.62 16.80
CA SER A 466 -18.59 22.97 16.25
C SER A 466 -17.22 23.31 15.66
N THR A 467 -17.20 24.29 14.76
CA THR A 467 -15.93 24.92 14.41
C THR A 467 -15.48 25.80 15.57
N ILE A 468 -14.20 25.73 15.91
CA ILE A 468 -13.57 26.58 16.92
C ILE A 468 -12.40 27.36 16.32
N THR A 469 -12.05 28.46 16.94
CA THR A 469 -10.86 29.26 16.61
C THR A 469 -9.88 29.21 17.77
N VAL A 470 -8.61 28.91 17.47
CA VAL A 470 -7.54 28.88 18.47
C VAL A 470 -6.41 29.80 18.06
N ASP A 471 -5.97 30.67 18.97
CA ASP A 471 -4.75 31.45 18.78
C ASP A 471 -3.54 30.62 19.20
N PHE A 472 -2.73 30.23 18.23
CA PHE A 472 -1.52 29.42 18.46
C PHE A 472 -0.34 29.94 17.64
N ALA A 473 0.77 30.17 18.35
CA ALA A 473 2.04 30.66 17.79
C ALA A 473 1.87 31.96 16.96
N GLY A 474 1.07 32.89 17.48
CA GLY A 474 0.83 34.22 16.90
C GLY A 474 -0.15 34.25 15.73
N ARG A 475 -0.95 33.19 15.52
CA ARG A 475 -1.97 33.13 14.46
C ARG A 475 -3.24 32.47 14.96
N ALA A 476 -4.38 32.93 14.45
CA ALA A 476 -5.66 32.28 14.60
C ALA A 476 -5.77 31.08 13.64
N HIS A 477 -6.12 29.91 14.16
CA HIS A 477 -6.35 28.68 13.40
C HIS A 477 -7.81 28.25 13.55
N ARG A 478 -8.45 27.90 12.45
CA ARG A 478 -9.84 27.44 12.43
C ARG A 478 -9.88 25.92 12.42
N LEU A 479 -10.40 25.32 13.49
CA LEU A 479 -10.48 23.87 13.66
C LEU A 479 -11.93 23.40 13.46
N GLU A 480 -12.19 22.64 12.39
CA GLU A 480 -13.54 22.40 11.86
C GLU A 480 -14.03 20.94 11.98
N ALA A 481 -13.21 20.08 12.57
CA ALA A 481 -13.54 18.68 12.74
C ALA A 481 -13.14 18.19 14.12
N THR A 482 -13.90 17.21 14.59
CA THR A 482 -13.69 16.55 15.86
C THR A 482 -13.75 15.05 15.64
N MET A 483 -13.00 14.31 16.45
CA MET A 483 -13.10 12.86 16.44
C MET A 483 -14.46 12.44 17.00
N ARG A 484 -15.07 11.44 16.36
CA ARG A 484 -16.40 10.91 16.72
C ARG A 484 -17.54 11.92 16.70
N GLY A 485 -17.35 13.09 16.09
CA GLY A 485 -18.37 14.13 16.11
C GLY A 485 -18.63 14.68 17.53
N VAL A 486 -17.63 14.64 18.41
CA VAL A 486 -17.75 15.15 19.79
C VAL A 486 -16.63 16.15 20.07
N ARG A 487 -16.98 17.36 20.54
CA ARG A 487 -15.98 18.31 21.05
C ARG A 487 -15.75 18.02 22.54
N LEU A 488 -14.50 17.73 22.89
CA LEU A 488 -14.09 17.44 24.27
C LEU A 488 -13.91 18.72 25.07
N GLU A 489 -14.46 18.77 26.29
CA GLU A 489 -14.02 19.69 27.33
C GLU A 489 -13.21 18.92 28.36
N VAL A 490 -12.03 19.46 28.71
CA VAL A 490 -11.09 18.80 29.61
C VAL A 490 -10.62 19.74 30.71
N ALA A 491 -10.40 19.19 31.89
CA ALA A 491 -9.69 19.83 32.99
C ALA A 491 -8.23 19.36 33.00
N PRO A 492 -7.24 20.26 32.82
CA PRO A 492 -5.83 19.89 32.89
C PRO A 492 -5.46 19.34 34.27
N ARG A 493 -4.71 18.24 34.25
CA ARG A 493 -4.16 17.53 35.40
C ARG A 493 -2.68 17.21 35.14
N GLY A 494 -1.86 18.25 35.21
CA GLY A 494 -0.42 18.19 34.93
C GLY A 494 -0.04 18.68 33.53
N ALA A 495 -0.96 18.67 32.56
CA ALA A 495 -0.73 19.32 31.28
C ALA A 495 -0.82 20.85 31.39
N CYS A 496 0.02 21.52 30.60
CA CYS A 496 -0.08 22.94 30.31
C CYS A 496 -1.07 23.15 29.15
N VAL A 497 -1.96 24.14 29.29
CA VAL A 497 -2.85 24.56 28.19
C VAL A 497 -2.09 25.56 27.33
N ILE A 498 -1.81 25.16 26.09
CA ILE A 498 -1.06 25.97 25.11
C ILE A 498 -1.98 26.94 24.37
N ALA A 499 -3.20 26.51 24.06
CA ALA A 499 -4.20 27.34 23.43
C ALA A 499 -5.59 26.98 23.93
N ARG A 500 -6.46 28.00 23.93
CA ARG A 500 -7.88 27.89 24.25
C ARG A 500 -8.71 28.26 23.03
N ASP A 501 -9.94 27.76 22.98
CA ASP A 501 -10.94 28.20 22.02
C ASP A 501 -11.56 29.55 22.42
N GLU A 502 -12.44 30.09 21.58
CA GLU A 502 -13.15 31.34 21.79
C GLU A 502 -14.05 31.36 23.05
N ASP A 503 -14.44 30.17 23.54
CA ASP A 503 -15.22 30.00 24.77
C ASP A 503 -14.31 29.85 26.02
N GLY A 504 -12.99 29.92 25.84
CA GLY A 504 -12.01 29.76 26.90
C GLY A 504 -11.71 28.31 27.28
N ARG A 505 -12.18 27.31 26.52
CA ARG A 505 -11.94 25.89 26.79
C ARG A 505 -10.56 25.46 26.25
N PRO A 506 -9.83 24.55 26.93
CA PRO A 506 -8.56 24.04 26.41
C PRO A 506 -8.73 23.36 25.05
N ALA A 507 -7.86 23.68 24.08
CA ALA A 507 -7.89 23.08 22.74
C ALA A 507 -6.56 22.40 22.37
N ILE A 508 -5.44 22.95 22.84
CA ILE A 508 -4.10 22.37 22.69
C ILE A 508 -3.50 22.18 24.08
N LEU A 509 -3.07 20.95 24.37
CA LEU A 509 -2.45 20.55 25.61
C LEU A 509 -1.00 20.13 25.37
N ARG A 510 -0.11 20.47 26.29
CA ARG A 510 1.27 19.97 26.33
C ARG A 510 1.54 19.35 27.69
N HIS A 511 1.92 18.08 27.70
CA HIS A 511 2.24 17.34 28.91
C HIS A 511 3.68 16.85 28.86
N VAL A 512 4.51 17.36 29.78
CA VAL A 512 5.87 16.84 29.99
C VAL A 512 5.76 15.63 30.89
N LEU A 513 6.19 14.48 30.40
CA LEU A 513 6.05 13.21 31.09
C LEU A 513 7.40 12.49 31.10
N GLY A 514 7.97 12.32 32.29
CA GLY A 514 9.34 11.82 32.44
C GLY A 514 10.34 12.71 31.69
N ARG A 515 11.07 12.11 30.73
CA ARG A 515 12.03 12.82 29.86
C ARG A 515 11.45 13.27 28.53
N GLY A 516 10.22 12.88 28.21
CA GLY A 516 9.58 13.17 26.93
C GLY A 516 8.44 14.17 27.06
N VAL A 517 7.73 14.35 25.95
CA VAL A 517 6.64 15.29 25.85
C VAL A 517 5.55 14.76 24.94
N MET A 518 4.30 15.01 25.33
CA MET A 518 3.13 14.78 24.53
C MET A 518 2.43 16.11 24.26
N VAL A 519 2.01 16.32 23.02
CA VAL A 519 1.13 17.41 22.61
C VAL A 519 -0.16 16.79 22.08
N ALA A 520 -1.28 17.13 22.71
CA ALA A 520 -2.61 16.76 22.25
C ALA A 520 -3.31 17.97 21.65
N VAL A 521 -3.86 17.79 20.46
CA VAL A 521 -4.82 18.73 19.88
C VAL A 521 -6.17 18.07 19.88
N LEU A 522 -7.14 18.63 20.62
CA LEU A 522 -8.43 17.97 20.83
C LEU A 522 -9.31 17.90 19.57
N ALA A 523 -8.98 18.69 18.55
CA ALA A 523 -9.62 18.66 17.24
C ALA A 523 -9.00 17.61 16.30
N ASP A 524 -9.79 17.14 15.34
CA ASP A 524 -9.35 16.31 14.22
C ASP A 524 -8.77 17.20 13.11
N ILE A 525 -7.45 17.41 13.15
CA ILE A 525 -6.76 18.33 12.24
C ILE A 525 -6.84 17.84 10.80
N GLU A 526 -6.49 16.58 10.56
CA GLU A 526 -6.49 16.00 9.22
C GLU A 526 -7.90 15.95 8.64
N GLY A 527 -8.92 15.59 9.43
CA GLY A 527 -10.32 15.62 9.00
C GLY A 527 -10.79 17.04 8.63
N GLY A 528 -10.38 18.06 9.37
CA GLY A 528 -10.68 19.46 9.05
C GLY A 528 -10.00 19.93 7.75
N LEU A 529 -8.74 19.56 7.55
CA LEU A 529 -8.02 19.86 6.31
C LEU A 529 -8.65 19.15 5.10
N LEU A 530 -9.02 17.87 5.23
CA LEU A 530 -9.68 17.10 4.16
C LEU A 530 -11.01 17.73 3.74
N LYS A 531 -11.84 18.20 4.69
CA LYS A 531 -13.09 18.91 4.37
C LYS A 531 -12.87 20.14 3.50
N ARG A 532 -11.81 20.91 3.76
CA ARG A 532 -11.48 22.13 3.01
C ARG A 532 -10.77 21.86 1.69
N TRP A 533 -10.03 20.75 1.61
CA TRP A 533 -9.25 20.39 0.43
C TRP A 533 -10.12 20.14 -0.81
N GLY A 534 -11.32 19.59 -0.62
CA GLY A 534 -12.29 19.30 -1.70
C GLY A 534 -12.98 20.53 -2.32
N GLY A 535 -12.72 21.75 -1.82
CA GLY A 535 -13.26 22.99 -2.40
C GLY A 535 -12.47 23.47 -3.62
N THR A 536 -13.16 24.09 -4.59
CA THR A 536 -12.55 24.63 -5.82
C THR A 536 -11.39 25.59 -5.53
N GLY A 537 -10.16 25.19 -5.85
CA GLY A 537 -8.95 26.04 -5.78
C GLY A 537 -8.23 26.12 -4.42
N GLY A 538 -8.69 25.41 -3.38
CA GLY A 538 -8.17 25.52 -2.02
C GLY A 538 -6.91 24.69 -1.71
N GLY A 539 -6.57 23.69 -2.52
CA GLY A 539 -5.55 22.67 -2.18
C GLY A 539 -4.18 23.25 -1.80
N LEU A 540 -3.66 24.24 -2.53
CA LEU A 540 -2.35 24.85 -2.23
C LEU A 540 -2.34 25.67 -0.92
N ALA A 541 -3.43 26.40 -0.65
CA ALA A 541 -3.55 27.18 0.57
C ALA A 541 -3.70 26.27 1.80
N VAL A 542 -4.54 25.23 1.68
CA VAL A 542 -4.73 24.22 2.72
C VAL A 542 -3.43 23.43 2.94
N GLN A 543 -2.67 23.13 1.88
CA GLN A 543 -1.36 22.51 1.99
C GLN A 543 -0.37 23.40 2.74
N ALA A 544 -0.28 24.69 2.41
CA ALA A 544 0.61 25.62 3.08
C ALA A 544 0.26 25.76 4.57
N GLU A 545 -1.02 25.88 4.89
CA GLU A 545 -1.55 25.91 6.25
C GLU A 545 -1.20 24.62 7.01
N GLY A 546 -1.46 23.46 6.41
CA GLY A 546 -1.14 22.16 7.02
C GLY A 546 0.36 21.96 7.28
N ARG A 547 1.22 22.35 6.33
CA ARG A 547 2.69 22.29 6.49
C ARG A 547 3.16 23.20 7.61
N GLU A 548 2.62 24.42 7.66
CA GLU A 548 2.92 25.36 8.73
C GLU A 548 2.46 24.84 10.09
N TRP A 549 1.25 24.28 10.16
CA TRP A 549 0.71 23.65 11.37
C TRP A 549 1.63 22.55 11.90
N PHE A 550 1.99 21.58 11.07
CA PHE A 550 2.89 20.50 11.48
C PHE A 550 4.26 21.03 11.89
N SER A 551 4.83 22.00 11.16
CA SER A 551 6.10 22.63 11.51
C SER A 551 6.06 23.25 12.92
N ARG A 552 4.99 24.01 13.23
CA ARG A 552 4.80 24.63 14.55
C ARG A 552 4.59 23.60 15.66
N MET A 553 3.83 22.54 15.40
CA MET A 553 3.63 21.46 16.37
C MET A 553 4.93 20.69 16.66
N LEU A 554 5.74 20.42 15.64
CA LEU A 554 7.05 19.80 15.81
C LEU A 554 8.02 20.71 16.57
N ALA A 555 7.96 22.03 16.35
CA ALA A 555 8.73 23.00 17.14
C ALA A 555 8.30 23.00 18.62
N LEU A 556 6.99 22.95 18.90
CA LEU A 556 6.44 22.85 20.26
C LEU A 556 6.85 21.56 20.98
N LEU A 557 6.99 20.45 20.26
CA LEU A 557 7.51 19.19 20.79
C LEU A 557 9.02 19.24 21.10
N ARG A 558 9.77 20.14 20.44
CA ARG A 558 11.21 20.30 20.63
C ARG A 558 11.56 21.42 21.63
N SER A 559 10.59 22.27 22.01
CA SER A 559 10.82 23.40 22.91
C SER A 559 11.03 22.97 24.37
N GLU A 560 11.78 23.78 25.11
CA GLU A 560 12.01 23.54 26.54
C GLU A 560 10.72 23.71 27.36
N PRO A 561 10.59 23.04 28.52
CA PRO A 561 9.47 23.28 29.44
C PRO A 561 9.40 24.76 29.84
N GLY A 562 8.29 25.44 29.51
CA GLY A 562 8.04 26.84 29.91
C GLY A 562 8.21 27.89 28.81
N THR A 563 8.72 27.50 27.63
CA THR A 563 8.70 28.35 26.42
C THR A 563 7.54 27.91 25.52
N ALA A 564 6.37 28.53 25.68
CA ALA A 564 5.17 28.29 24.88
C ALA A 564 4.67 29.59 24.26
#